data_AF-A0A7S3AL22-F1
#
_entry.id   AF-A0A7S3AL22-F1
#
_cell.length_a   1.000
_cell.length_b   1.000
_cell.length_c   1.000
_cell.angle_alpha   90.00
_cell.angle_beta   90.00
_cell.angle_gamma   90.00
#
_symmetry.space_group_name_H-M   'P 1'
#
loop_
_entity.id
_entity.type
_entity.pdbx_description
1 polymer ?
#
loop_
_entity_poly.entity_id
_entity_poly.type
_entity_poly.pdbx_seq_one_letter_code
_entity_poly.pdbx_strand_id
1 'polypeptide(L)'
;AIARLRSHVAFIGLAERRLETICLWHAQFGSPLWPMEVAAAVAPLRWHNESLISKDFVDRSDELLYSAAEQQFDGKLRERAEAIRSCKQSILRKRGHSPRLTLKIGPSQDVGVAFPEMKRTQRRLRGVL
;
A
#
# COMPACT_ATOMS: atom_id res chain seq x y z
N ALA A 1 -14.81 18.13 1.89
CA ALA A 1 -13.91 16.96 1.79
C ALA A 1 -14.50 15.70 2.44
N ILE A 2 -14.86 15.73 3.72
CA ILE A 2 -15.36 14.57 4.50
C ILE A 2 -16.56 13.85 3.86
N ALA A 3 -17.55 14.58 3.34
CA ALA A 3 -18.71 13.98 2.68
C ALA A 3 -18.33 13.14 1.44
N ARG A 4 -17.33 13.59 0.66
CA ARG A 4 -16.78 12.82 -0.46
C ARG A 4 -15.98 11.61 0.01
N LEU A 5 -15.19 11.77 1.09
CA LEU A 5 -14.42 10.67 1.69
C LEU A 5 -15.33 9.48 2.08
N ARG A 6 -16.52 9.78 2.62
CA ARG A 6 -17.50 8.74 3.02
C ARG A 6 -18.25 8.09 1.86
N SER A 7 -18.40 8.76 0.72
CA SER A 7 -19.33 8.34 -0.34
C SER A 7 -18.68 7.99 -1.68
N HIS A 8 -17.43 8.39 -1.92
CA HIS A 8 -16.79 8.27 -3.24
C HIS A 8 -15.44 7.55 -3.22
N VAL A 9 -14.95 7.12 -2.05
CA VAL A 9 -13.65 6.44 -1.93
C VAL A 9 -13.88 4.97 -1.66
N ALA A 10 -13.36 4.11 -2.55
CA ALA A 10 -13.53 2.66 -2.44
C ALA A 10 -12.72 2.04 -1.29
N PHE A 11 -11.62 2.70 -0.89
CA PHE A 11 -10.70 2.22 0.13
C PHE A 11 -9.96 3.38 0.78
N ILE A 12 -9.73 3.27 2.08
CA ILE A 12 -8.91 4.20 2.87
C ILE A 12 -7.89 3.37 3.62
N GLY A 13 -6.63 3.77 3.51
CA GLY A 13 -5.52 3.18 4.23
C GLY A 13 -4.85 4.23 5.10
N LEU A 14 -4.36 3.80 6.25
CA LEU A 14 -3.56 4.62 7.16
C LEU A 14 -2.10 4.16 7.15
N ALA A 15 -1.17 5.11 7.09
CA ALA A 15 0.24 4.85 6.87
C ALA A 15 0.92 4.24 8.12
N GLU A 16 0.62 4.80 9.29
CA GLU A 16 1.05 4.35 10.61
C GLU A 16 0.46 2.99 10.98
N ARG A 17 -0.67 2.61 10.37
CA ARG A 17 -1.33 1.29 10.53
C ARG A 17 -1.16 0.42 9.29
N ARG A 18 0.01 0.48 8.65
CA ARG A 18 0.34 -0.20 7.39
C ARG A 18 -0.10 -1.66 7.29
N LEU A 19 0.19 -2.46 8.32
CA LEU A 19 -0.16 -3.89 8.34
C LEU A 19 -1.68 -4.11 8.24
N GLU A 20 -2.45 -3.27 8.93
CA GLU A 20 -3.91 -3.31 8.91
C GLU A 20 -4.45 -2.83 7.57
N THR A 21 -3.85 -1.79 7.01
CA THR A 21 -4.17 -1.28 5.67
C THR A 21 -4.02 -2.36 4.60
N ILE A 22 -2.88 -3.07 4.58
CA ILE A 22 -2.65 -4.17 3.63
C ILE A 22 -3.70 -5.26 3.82
N CYS A 23 -3.91 -5.73 5.06
CA CYS A 23 -4.88 -6.79 5.31
C CYS A 23 -6.32 -6.39 5.00
N LEU A 24 -6.69 -5.13 5.27
CA LEU A 24 -8.01 -4.61 4.93
C LEU A 24 -8.22 -4.57 3.43
N TRP A 25 -7.19 -4.19 2.65
CA TRP A 25 -7.24 -4.20 1.19
C TRP A 25 -7.56 -5.59 0.65
N HIS A 26 -6.83 -6.61 1.10
CA HIS A 26 -7.07 -7.99 0.67
C HIS A 26 -8.43 -8.52 1.13
N ALA A 27 -8.89 -8.14 2.33
CA ALA A 27 -10.22 -8.52 2.81
C ALA A 27 -11.35 -7.81 2.03
N GLN A 28 -11.10 -6.62 1.48
CA GLN A 28 -12.07 -5.85 0.70
C GLN A 28 -12.17 -6.35 -0.75
N PHE A 29 -11.03 -6.60 -1.40
CA PHE A 29 -10.96 -6.86 -2.83
C PHE A 29 -10.62 -8.32 -3.20
N GLY A 30 -10.32 -9.16 -2.22
CA GLY A 30 -10.02 -10.59 -2.44
C GLY A 30 -8.71 -10.85 -3.20
N SER A 31 -7.82 -9.86 -3.31
CA SER A 31 -6.54 -10.03 -4.01
C SER A 31 -5.58 -10.91 -3.20
N PRO A 32 -4.70 -11.69 -3.86
CA PRO A 32 -3.66 -12.45 -3.17
C PRO A 32 -2.61 -11.53 -2.55
N LEU A 33 -1.99 -12.00 -1.46
CA LEU A 33 -0.94 -11.27 -0.76
C LEU A 33 0.44 -11.55 -1.36
N TRP A 34 1.06 -10.52 -1.94
CA TRP A 34 2.32 -10.62 -2.67
C TRP A 34 3.54 -10.63 -1.75
N PRO A 35 4.66 -11.28 -2.14
CA PRO A 35 5.88 -11.32 -1.33
C PRO A 35 6.44 -9.93 -0.98
N MET A 36 6.34 -8.97 -1.91
CA MET A 36 6.78 -7.59 -1.66
C MET A 36 5.93 -6.86 -0.61
N GLU A 37 4.63 -7.17 -0.53
CA GLU A 37 3.72 -6.62 0.49
C GLU A 37 4.03 -7.21 1.86
N VAL A 38 4.38 -8.51 1.95
CA VAL A 38 4.88 -9.12 3.19
C VAL A 38 6.13 -8.38 3.69
N ALA A 39 7.09 -8.13 2.79
CA ALA A 39 8.32 -7.42 3.13
C ALA A 39 8.06 -5.97 3.55
N ALA A 40 7.18 -5.25 2.84
CA ALA A 40 6.81 -3.88 3.14
C ALA A 40 6.02 -3.75 4.46
N ALA A 41 5.16 -4.73 4.78
CA ALA A 41 4.37 -4.75 6.00
C ALA A 41 5.24 -4.77 7.28
N VAL A 42 6.44 -5.33 7.19
CA VAL A 42 7.38 -5.47 8.31
C VAL A 42 8.57 -4.52 8.23
N ALA A 43 8.70 -3.78 7.13
CA ALA A 43 9.76 -2.82 6.96
C ALA A 43 9.56 -1.63 7.91
N PRO A 44 10.64 -1.08 8.50
CA PRO A 44 10.56 0.16 9.26
C PRO A 44 9.87 1.25 8.46
N LEU A 45 8.97 2.01 9.09
CA LEU A 45 8.41 3.23 8.51
C LEU A 45 9.54 4.21 8.25
N ARG A 46 9.92 4.39 6.98
CA ARG A 46 10.72 5.53 6.55
C ARG A 46 9.77 6.70 6.36
N TRP A 47 9.69 7.56 7.37
CA TRP A 47 9.01 8.83 7.25
C TRP A 47 9.85 9.74 6.36
N HIS A 48 9.37 10.04 5.16
CA HIS A 48 9.87 11.18 4.41
C HIS A 48 9.23 12.41 5.05
N ASN A 49 9.98 13.05 5.95
CA ASN A 49 9.46 14.18 6.70
C ASN A 49 9.60 15.46 5.88
N GLU A 50 8.63 15.73 5.00
CA GLU A 50 8.60 16.98 4.23
C GLU A 50 8.44 18.22 5.13
N SER A 51 7.99 18.05 6.39
CA SER A 51 7.91 19.13 7.38
C SER A 51 9.29 19.65 7.84
N LEU A 52 10.38 18.90 7.61
CA LEU A 52 11.74 19.45 7.81
C LEU A 52 12.07 20.53 6.78
N ILE A 53 11.37 20.54 5.63
CA ILE A 53 11.54 21.49 4.53
C ILE A 53 10.51 22.63 4.64
N SER A 54 9.31 22.35 5.17
CA SER A 54 8.24 23.33 5.39
C SER A 54 7.79 23.31 6.85
N LYS A 55 8.43 24.13 7.70
CA LYS A 55 8.28 24.07 9.16
C LYS A 55 6.97 24.64 9.71
N ASP A 56 6.15 25.33 8.91
CA ASP A 56 5.12 26.22 9.46
C ASP A 56 3.69 26.02 8.91
N PHE A 57 3.42 24.94 8.15
CA PHE A 57 2.05 24.70 7.65
C PHE A 57 1.35 23.57 8.42
N VAL A 58 0.56 23.95 9.43
CA VAL A 58 -0.43 23.07 10.07
C VAL A 58 -1.79 23.36 9.45
N ASP A 59 -2.20 22.53 8.50
CA ASP A 59 -3.53 22.63 7.91
C ASP A 59 -4.57 21.99 8.84
N ARG A 60 -5.33 22.81 9.57
CA ARG A 60 -6.43 22.33 10.43
C ARG A 60 -7.51 21.57 9.66
N SER A 61 -7.62 21.80 8.34
CA SER A 61 -8.59 21.07 7.53
C SER A 61 -8.19 19.61 7.29
N ASP A 62 -6.88 19.33 7.31
CA ASP A 62 -6.35 17.96 7.22
C ASP A 62 -6.63 17.16 8.49
N GLU A 63 -6.63 17.80 9.67
CA GLU A 63 -6.95 17.14 10.94
C GLU A 63 -8.39 16.59 10.96
N LEU A 64 -9.35 17.39 10.48
CA LEU A 64 -10.75 16.96 10.37
C LEU A 64 -10.94 15.86 9.31
N LEU A 65 -10.16 15.91 8.22
CA LEU A 65 -10.20 14.87 7.19
C LEU A 65 -9.59 13.57 7.69
N TYR A 66 -8.45 13.65 8.37
CA TYR A 66 -7.73 12.52 8.93
C TYR A 66 -8.53 11.82 10.02
N SER A 67 -9.11 12.55 10.96
CA SER A 67 -10.00 11.98 11.99
C SER A 67 -11.23 11.28 11.40
N ALA A 68 -11.82 11.82 10.33
CA ALA A 68 -12.90 11.16 9.62
C ALA A 68 -12.43 9.87 8.91
N ALA A 69 -11.22 9.88 8.35
CA ALA A 69 -10.61 8.72 7.72
C ALA A 69 -10.32 7.61 8.75
N GLU A 70 -9.82 7.95 9.93
CA GLU A 70 -9.58 7.00 11.03
C GLU A 70 -10.88 6.32 11.47
N GLN A 71 -11.95 7.09 11.70
CA GLN A 71 -13.24 6.52 12.09
C GLN A 71 -13.78 5.53 11.05
N GLN A 72 -13.67 5.88 9.76
CA GLN A 72 -14.11 5.01 8.68
C GLN A 72 -13.23 3.75 8.58
N PHE A 73 -11.92 3.90 8.73
CA PHE A 73 -10.97 2.81 8.75
C PHE A 73 -11.27 1.82 9.88
N ASP A 74 -11.48 2.31 11.10
CA ASP A 74 -11.82 1.48 12.27
C ASP A 74 -13.17 0.79 12.14
N GLY A 75 -14.15 1.44 11.50
CA GLY A 75 -15.41 0.80 11.14
C GLY A 75 -15.19 -0.40 10.22
N LYS A 76 -14.36 -0.22 9.18
CA LYS A 76 -14.05 -1.28 8.21
C LYS A 76 -13.21 -2.40 8.79
N LEU A 77 -12.31 -2.11 9.72
CA LEU A 77 -11.54 -3.12 10.44
C LEU A 77 -12.44 -4.01 11.31
N ARG A 78 -13.41 -3.40 12.01
CA ARG A 78 -14.39 -4.15 12.83
C ARG A 78 -15.27 -5.05 11.96
N GLU A 79 -15.76 -4.52 10.84
CA GLU A 79 -16.59 -5.28 9.88
C GLU A 79 -15.86 -6.52 9.33
N ARG A 80 -14.52 -6.47 9.19
CA ARG A 80 -13.69 -7.53 8.59
C ARG A 80 -12.71 -8.17 9.57
N ALA A 81 -13.00 -8.12 10.87
CA ALA A 81 -12.04 -8.43 11.92
C ALA A 81 -11.39 -9.81 11.76
N GLU A 82 -12.15 -10.83 11.39
CA GLU A 82 -11.66 -12.21 11.23
C GLU A 82 -10.71 -12.36 10.04
N ALA A 83 -11.09 -11.82 8.88
CA ALA A 83 -10.27 -11.83 7.68
C ALA A 83 -8.94 -11.10 7.90
N ILE A 84 -9.00 -9.95 8.59
CA ILE A 84 -7.80 -9.18 8.95
C ILE A 84 -6.91 -9.96 9.91
N ARG A 85 -7.49 -10.61 10.93
CA ARG A 85 -6.73 -11.43 11.89
C ARG A 85 -6.00 -12.58 11.18
N SER A 86 -6.70 -13.28 10.30
CA SER A 86 -6.13 -14.37 9.49
C SER A 86 -4.99 -13.87 8.58
N CYS A 87 -5.20 -12.75 7.88
CA CYS A 87 -4.17 -12.12 7.06
C CYS A 87 -2.91 -11.75 7.88
N LYS A 88 -3.08 -11.10 9.04
CA LYS A 88 -1.96 -10.73 9.93
C LYS A 88 -1.16 -11.96 10.34
N GLN A 89 -1.83 -13.05 10.73
CA GLN A 89 -1.16 -14.31 11.07
C GLN A 89 -0.39 -14.90 9.89
N SER A 90 -0.97 -14.84 8.67
CA SER A 90 -0.30 -15.31 7.45
C SER A 90 0.99 -14.53 7.18
N ILE A 91 0.97 -13.20 7.27
CA ILE A 91 2.15 -12.34 7.10
C ILE A 91 3.23 -12.69 8.14
N LEU A 92 2.85 -12.83 9.41
CA LEU A 92 3.78 -13.17 10.49
C LEU A 92 4.39 -14.58 10.33
N ARG A 93 3.62 -15.57 9.85
CA ARG A 93 4.14 -16.91 9.55
C ARG A 93 5.11 -16.91 8.37
N LYS A 94 4.78 -16.19 7.30
CA LYS A 94 5.64 -16.06 6.10
C LYS A 94 6.96 -15.38 6.43
N ARG A 95 7.00 -14.44 7.38
CA ARG A 95 8.26 -13.85 7.89
C ARG A 95 9.22 -14.91 8.44
N GLY A 96 8.72 -15.91 9.16
CA GLY A 96 9.54 -16.98 9.74
C GLY A 96 10.15 -17.92 8.69
N HIS A 97 9.63 -17.94 7.47
CA HIS A 97 10.04 -18.84 6.38
C HIS A 97 10.64 -18.11 5.17
N SER A 98 10.63 -16.78 5.16
CA SER A 98 11.12 -16.02 4.00
C SER A 98 12.65 -15.93 4.06
N PRO A 99 13.39 -16.42 3.05
CA PRO A 99 14.81 -16.16 2.95
C PRO A 99 15.00 -14.63 2.93
N ARG A 100 15.99 -14.14 3.68
CA ARG A 100 16.38 -12.72 3.72
C ARG A 100 16.57 -12.24 2.27
N LEU A 101 15.57 -11.54 1.73
CA LEU A 101 15.74 -10.72 0.53
C LEU A 101 16.62 -9.55 0.93
N THR A 102 17.94 -9.74 0.78
CA THR A 102 18.91 -8.66 0.85
C THR A 102 18.70 -7.76 -0.36
N LEU A 103 17.83 -6.76 -0.19
CA LEU A 103 17.75 -5.64 -1.12
C LEU A 103 19.08 -4.88 -0.97
N LYS A 104 20.04 -5.13 -1.88
CA LYS A 104 21.23 -4.29 -2.03
C LYS A 104 20.77 -2.94 -2.56
N ILE A 105 20.44 -2.02 -1.65
CA ILE A 105 20.25 -0.62 -2.00
C ILE A 105 21.66 -0.06 -2.20
N GLY A 106 22.08 0.05 -3.46
CA GLY A 106 23.28 0.80 -3.83
C GLY A 106 23.10 2.29 -3.52
N PRO A 107 24.20 3.05 -3.33
CA PRO A 107 24.12 4.45 -2.98
C PRO A 107 23.45 5.26 -4.10
N SER A 108 22.60 6.18 -3.68
CA SER A 108 21.84 7.14 -4.48
C SER A 108 22.71 7.80 -5.56
N GLN A 109 22.36 7.61 -6.83
CA GLN A 109 22.72 8.51 -7.91
C GLN A 109 21.50 8.72 -8.80
N ASP A 110 21.26 9.98 -9.13
CA ASP A 110 20.21 10.49 -10.00
C ASP A 110 20.09 9.68 -11.30
N VAL A 111 18.92 9.12 -11.59
CA VAL A 111 18.63 8.59 -12.92
C VAL A 111 17.17 8.88 -13.28
N GLY A 112 17.01 9.72 -14.31
CA GLY A 112 15.74 9.94 -14.97
C GLY A 112 15.10 8.62 -15.40
N VAL A 113 13.79 8.52 -15.25
CA VAL A 113 13.04 7.30 -15.58
C VAL A 113 12.99 7.13 -17.09
N ALA A 114 13.93 6.35 -17.63
CA ALA A 114 13.77 5.75 -18.95
C ALA A 114 12.78 4.59 -18.83
N PHE A 115 11.58 4.76 -19.38
CA PHE A 115 10.65 3.67 -19.58
C PHE A 115 11.25 2.68 -20.59
N PRO A 116 11.37 1.38 -20.27
CA PRO A 116 11.74 0.39 -21.26
C PRO A 116 10.60 0.23 -22.27
N GLU A 117 10.93 0.45 -23.55
CA GLU A 117 10.03 0.16 -24.68
C GLU A 117 9.51 -1.29 -24.59
N MET A 118 8.19 -1.43 -24.44
CA MET A 118 7.52 -2.68 -24.72
C MET A 118 7.63 -2.97 -26.22
N LYS A 119 8.53 -3.89 -26.59
CA LYS A 119 8.54 -4.49 -27.93
C LYS A 119 7.23 -5.25 -28.14
N ARG A 120 6.29 -4.58 -28.81
CA ARG A 120 5.03 -5.12 -29.33
C ARG A 120 5.34 -6.34 -30.18
N THR A 121 5.16 -7.54 -29.65
CA THR A 121 5.30 -8.77 -30.45
C THR A 121 4.05 -8.90 -31.31
N GLN A 122 4.13 -8.35 -32.53
CA GLN A 122 3.11 -8.44 -33.55
C GLN A 122 3.08 -9.89 -34.07
N ARG A 123 2.21 -10.74 -33.52
CA ARG A 123 1.91 -12.03 -34.15
C ARG A 123 1.21 -11.76 -35.49
N ARG A 124 1.95 -11.95 -36.58
CA ARG A 124 1.43 -12.04 -37.94
C ARG A 124 0.36 -13.14 -38.00
N LEU A 125 -0.88 -12.76 -38.28
CA LEU A 125 -1.84 -13.63 -38.95
C LEU A 125 -1.63 -13.48 -40.46
N ARG A 126 -1.00 -14.50 -41.05
CA ARG A 126 -1.13 -14.93 -42.46
C ARG A 126 -1.24 -16.45 -42.32
N GLY A 127 -2.36 -17.11 -42.55
CA GLY A 127 -3.20 -17.13 -43.75
C GLY A 127 -3.03 -18.52 -44.41
N VAL A 128 -4.09 -19.03 -45.04
CA VAL A 128 -4.22 -20.27 -45.85
C VAL A 128 -4.75 -21.49 -45.06
N LEU A 129 -6.06 -21.77 -45.15
CA LEU A 129 -6.77 -22.43 -46.26
C LEU A 129 -8.21 -21.90 -46.34
#